data_AF-A0A703UWQ8-F1
#
_entry.id   AF-A0A703UWQ8-F1
#
_cell.length_a   1.000
_cell.length_b   1.000
_cell.length_c   1.000
_cell.angle_alpha   90.00
_cell.angle_beta   90.00
_cell.angle_gamma   90.00
#
_symmetry.space_group_name_H-M   'P 1'
#
loop_
_entity.id
_entity.type
_entity.pdbx_description
1 polymer ?
#
loop_
_entity_poly.entity_id
_entity_poly.type
_entity_poly.pdbx_seq_one_letter_code
_entity_poly.pdbx_strand_id
1 'polypeptide(L)' 'MTTHDRVRQQLHALETLLREHRHWRQDAPQAHLFTSTQPFFMDTMEPLEWLQWV' A
#
# COMPACT_ATOMS: atom_id res chain seq x y z
N MET A 1 -4.90 24.34 -5.08
CA MET A 1 -4.59 22.93 -4.76
C MET A 1 -5.91 22.20 -4.70
N THR A 2 -6.12 21.23 -5.58
CA THR A 2 -7.35 20.43 -5.53
C THR A 2 -7.23 19.40 -4.40
N THR A 3 -8.36 18.93 -3.87
CA THR A 3 -8.38 17.87 -2.84
C THR A 3 -7.58 16.65 -3.28
N HIS A 4 -7.61 16.33 -4.58
CA HIS A 4 -6.83 15.25 -5.20
C HIS A 4 -5.32 15.46 -5.07
N ASP A 5 -4.81 16.68 -5.23
CA ASP A 5 -3.38 16.95 -5.05
C ASP A 5 -2.94 16.72 -3.61
N ARG A 6 -3.79 17.10 -2.65
CA ARG A 6 -3.50 16.90 -1.22
C ARG A 6 -3.50 15.42 -0.84
N VAL A 7 -4.43 14.63 -1.40
CA VAL A 7 -4.43 13.16 -1.24
C VAL A 7 -3.17 12.55 -1.84
N ARG A 8 -2.78 12.92 -3.07
CA ARG A 8 -1.53 12.45 -3.69
C ARG A 8 -0.30 12.79 -2.84
N GLN A 9 -0.22 14.01 -2.31
CA GLN A 9 0.88 14.40 -1.43
C GLN A 9 0.94 13.55 -0.15
N GLN A 10 -0.22 13.22 0.45
CA GLN A 10 -0.25 12.35 1.63
C GLN A 10 0.18 10.92 1.29
N LEU A 11 -0.23 10.37 0.15
CA LEU A 11 0.23 9.06 -0.31
C LEU A 11 1.76 9.02 -0.52
N HIS A 12 2.34 10.06 -1.13
CA HIS A 12 3.79 10.15 -1.28
C HIS A 12 4.54 10.29 0.06
N ALA A 13 3.99 11.05 1.00
CA ALA A 13 4.56 11.16 2.34
C ALA A 13 4.55 9.81 3.07
N LEU A 14 3.46 9.05 2.93
CA LEU A 14 3.32 7.71 3.48
C LEU A 14 4.31 6.73 2.83
N GLU A 15 4.46 6.73 1.51
CA GLU A 15 5.47 5.94 0.79
C GLU A 15 6.89 6.23 1.32
N THR A 16 7.20 7.51 1.52
CA THR A 16 8.51 7.93 2.03
C THR A 16 8.76 7.35 3.42
N LEU A 17 7.77 7.46 4.31
CA LEU A 17 7.84 6.92 5.65
C LEU A 17 8.00 5.39 5.64
N LEU A 18 7.23 4.67 4.82
CA LEU A 18 7.35 3.20 4.69
C LEU A 18 8.75 2.79 4.21
N ARG A 19 9.37 3.56 3.31
CA ARG A 19 10.75 3.33 2.85
C ARG A 19 11.77 3.59 3.93
N GLU A 20 11.65 4.70 4.65
CA GLU A 20 12.54 5.05 5.77
C GLU A 20 12.54 3.98 6.85
N HIS A 21 11.36 3.45 7.17
CA HIS A 21 11.19 2.40 8.16
C HIS A 21 11.54 0.98 7.64
N ARG A 22 12.01 0.84 6.38
CA ARG A 22 12.28 -0.45 5.71
C ARG A 22 11.08 -1.40 5.68
N HIS A 23 9.86 -0.86 5.73
CA HIS A 23 8.62 -1.60 5.51
C HIS A 23 8.24 -1.67 4.03
N TRP A 24 8.81 -0.79 3.20
CA TRP A 24 8.59 -0.81 1.76
C TRP A 24 9.18 -2.06 1.11
N ARG A 25 8.32 -2.87 0.50
CA ARG A 25 8.67 -4.10 -0.21
C ARG A 25 9.12 -3.74 -1.63
N GLN A 26 10.21 -4.30 -2.13
CA GLN A 26 10.58 -4.10 -3.55
C GLN A 26 9.94 -5.15 -4.45
N ASP A 27 9.73 -6.35 -3.90
CA ASP A 27 9.07 -7.44 -4.58
C ASP A 27 7.55 -7.25 -4.58
N ALA A 28 6.95 -7.40 -5.76
CA ALA A 28 5.52 -7.41 -5.89
C ALA A 28 4.93 -8.65 -5.18
N PRO A 29 3.82 -8.50 -4.45
CA PRO A 29 3.13 -9.63 -3.84
C PRO A 29 2.66 -10.61 -4.91
N GLN A 30 2.55 -11.88 -4.51
CA GLN A 30 2.08 -12.92 -5.43
C GLN A 30 0.67 -12.60 -5.93
N ALA A 31 0.40 -12.88 -7.20
CA ALA A 31 -0.91 -12.58 -7.82
C ALA A 31 -2.09 -13.16 -7.04
N HIS A 32 -1.90 -14.31 -6.37
CA HIS A 32 -2.91 -14.92 -5.52
C HIS A 32 -3.33 -14.04 -4.33
N LEU A 33 -2.48 -13.14 -3.84
CA LEU A 33 -2.82 -12.25 -2.73
C LEU A 33 -3.86 -11.19 -3.14
N PHE A 34 -3.96 -10.87 -4.43
CA PHE A 34 -5.00 -10.00 -4.98
C PHE A 34 -6.30 -10.76 -5.30
N THR A 35 -6.35 -12.06 -5.04
CA THR A 35 -7.56 -12.88 -5.27
C THR A 35 -8.42 -13.04 -4.03
N SER A 36 -8.05 -12.42 -2.90
CA SER A 36 -8.90 -12.43 -1.70
C SER A 36 -10.23 -11.71 -1.97
N THR A 37 -11.30 -12.31 -1.47
CA THR A 37 -12.65 -11.77 -1.51
C THR A 37 -12.96 -10.91 -0.29
N GLN A 38 -12.08 -10.89 0.72
CA GLN A 38 -12.23 -10.03 1.87
C GLN A 38 -11.77 -8.60 1.59
N PRO A 39 -12.41 -7.60 2.21
CA PRO A 39 -11.99 -6.21 2.09
C PRO A 39 -10.54 -6.07 2.58
N PHE A 40 -9.75 -5.23 1.90
CA PHE A 40 -8.33 -5.00 2.22
C PHE A 40 -7.43 -6.25 2.18
N PHE A 41 -7.91 -7.35 1.58
CA PHE A 41 -7.16 -8.60 1.48
C PHE A 41 -6.67 -9.14 2.84
N MET A 42 -7.46 -8.95 3.90
CA MET A 42 -7.06 -9.22 5.29
C MET A 42 -6.57 -10.65 5.57
N ASP A 43 -7.03 -11.65 4.82
CA ASP A 43 -6.57 -13.04 5.00
C ASP A 43 -5.27 -13.36 4.25
N THR A 44 -4.96 -12.60 3.19
CA THR A 44 -3.90 -12.95 2.24
C THR A 44 -2.73 -11.97 2.29
N MET A 45 -2.94 -10.74 2.73
CA MET A 45 -1.95 -9.67 2.66
C MET A 45 -1.90 -8.89 3.97
N GLU A 46 -0.69 -8.53 4.41
CA GLU A 46 -0.58 -7.63 5.56
C GLU A 46 -1.07 -6.22 5.19
N PRO A 47 -1.66 -5.45 6.13
CA PRO A 47 -2.17 -4.11 5.86
C PRO A 47 -1.14 -3.16 5.24
N LEU A 48 0.13 -3.30 5.64
CA LEU A 48 1.24 -2.50 5.10
C LEU A 48 1.54 -2.85 3.63
N GLU A 49 1.45 -4.13 3.27
CA GLU A 49 1.62 -4.55 1.88
C GLU A 49 0.45 -4.10 1.02
N TRP A 50 -0.78 -4.19 1.53
CA TRP A 50 -1.97 -3.70 0.83
C TRP A 50 -1.87 -2.20 0.53
N LEU A 51 -1.52 -1.42 1.55
CA LEU A 51 -1.40 0.04 1.47
C LEU A 51 -0.31 0.50 0.49
N GLN A 52 0.68 -0.37 0.22
CA GLN A 52 1.72 -0.10 -0.75
C GLN A 52 1.28 -0.38 -2.19
N TRP A 53 0.50 -1.43 -2.42
CA TRP A 53 0.25 -1.97 -3.76
C TRP A 53 -1.16 -1.70 -4.30
N VAL A 54 -2.10 -1.30 -3.46
CA VAL A 54 -3.50 -1.00 -3.82
C VAL A 54 -3.81 0.47 -3.60
#